data_AF-A0A923WLP8-F1
#
_entry.id   AF-A0A923WLP8-F1
#
_cell.length_a   1.000
_cell.length_b   1.000
_cell.length_c   1.000
_cell.angle_alpha   90.00
_cell.angle_beta   90.00
_cell.angle_gamma   90.00
#
_symmetry.space_group_name_H-M   'P 1'
#
loop_
_entity.id
_entity.type
_entity.pdbx_description
1 polymer ?
#
loop_
_entity_poly.entity_id
_entity_poly.type
_entity_poly.pdbx_seq_one_letter_code
_entity_poly.pdbx_strand_id
1 'polypeptide(L)'
;FFMPVSPSFILIDWLDDIETLPWLPSGAMATALARYFLVGFPASAVLIVAALLVSAAIRWGFLPRLTPGRYRIHSNAYCAKWLVSHIQESSLNVLHGIYATVFASTWYRLLGAKVGRDAEISTALGVVPDLLTLGDETFIADGVMLGDEQIDGGWMTTKATVVSHRSFIGNGSYVPDGTILPERVLVGVHTHAPRNAQMASGDTWLGSPPIHLPAREETSGYPESLTYRPSPLRRLGRTLVEAFRIVAPHAVVIAVGYTVVLDVVPIAGAGRWGEVVGKLALAGLIYGAGNYLVVMAFKWVLLGRYRKRAAPMWTPFVWLSEGVTNLYEGIAVPNFMRYLRGTPWLPIAFNLLGCKIGRGVYLDTTDITEFDCVRIGEYSELNAFACPQTHLFEDRVMKIDQVEIGSKVYMGPRSSVLYSARVGDNARLGPLTLVMKGEHIPAGTSWAGCPAAPARA
;
A
#
# COMPACT_ATOMS: atom_id res chain seq x y z
N PHE A 1 -1.28 14.14 -16.22
CA PHE A 1 -1.30 14.97 -14.99
C PHE A 1 -2.34 16.10 -15.06
N PHE A 2 -2.32 16.99 -16.07
CA PHE A 2 -3.25 18.15 -16.10
C PHE A 2 -4.72 17.83 -16.42
N MET A 3 -5.01 16.88 -17.31
CA MET A 3 -6.41 16.59 -17.74
C MET A 3 -7.36 16.22 -16.59
N PRO A 4 -6.99 15.36 -15.61
CA PRO A 4 -7.86 15.05 -14.48
C PRO A 4 -8.04 16.19 -13.46
N VAL A 5 -7.12 17.16 -13.49
CA VAL A 5 -6.99 18.20 -12.47
C VAL A 5 -7.88 19.40 -12.77
N SER A 6 -8.07 19.75 -14.05
CA SER A 6 -8.89 20.89 -14.46
C SER A 6 -10.34 20.86 -13.93
N PRO A 7 -11.09 19.74 -13.96
CA PRO A 7 -12.44 19.69 -13.41
C PRO A 7 -12.51 20.04 -11.92
N SER A 8 -11.49 19.65 -11.16
CA SER A 8 -11.40 19.96 -9.73
C SER A 8 -11.16 21.45 -9.49
N PHE A 9 -10.27 22.08 -10.26
CA PHE A 9 -10.04 23.53 -10.20
C PHE A 9 -11.31 24.31 -10.58
N ILE A 10 -11.99 23.91 -11.67
CA ILE A 10 -13.27 24.53 -12.09
C ILE A 10 -14.31 24.43 -10.97
N LEU A 11 -14.40 23.29 -10.29
CA LEU A 11 -15.33 23.13 -9.17
C LEU A 11 -14.96 24.01 -7.98
N ILE A 12 -13.66 24.13 -7.66
CA ILE A 12 -13.20 24.99 -6.57
C ILE A 12 -13.53 26.44 -6.89
N ASP A 13 -13.20 26.92 -8.09
CA ASP A 13 -13.46 28.30 -8.52
C ASP A 13 -14.97 28.60 -8.51
N TRP A 14 -15.80 27.68 -9.01
CA TRP A 14 -17.26 27.80 -8.97
C TRP A 14 -17.81 27.87 -7.53
N LEU A 15 -17.28 27.04 -6.61
CA LEU A 15 -17.67 27.05 -5.20
C LEU A 15 -17.21 28.31 -4.47
N ASP A 16 -16.06 28.88 -4.86
CA ASP A 16 -15.50 30.11 -4.31
C ASP A 16 -16.27 31.34 -4.78
N ASP A 17 -16.63 31.38 -6.07
CA ASP A 17 -17.41 32.46 -6.72
C ASP A 17 -18.83 32.62 -6.16
N ILE A 18 -19.46 31.52 -5.73
CA ILE A 18 -20.82 31.54 -5.16
C ILE A 18 -20.80 31.88 -3.65
N GLU A 19 -19.63 32.22 -3.09
CA GLU A 19 -19.45 32.45 -1.65
C GLU A 19 -20.10 31.35 -0.80
N THR A 20 -19.91 30.08 -1.17
CA THR A 20 -20.61 28.95 -0.52
C THR A 20 -20.33 28.83 0.99
N LEU A 21 -19.26 29.46 1.48
CA LEU A 21 -18.85 29.49 2.89
C LEU A 21 -18.62 30.95 3.37
N PRO A 22 -19.65 31.81 3.44
CA PRO A 22 -19.49 33.21 3.79
C PRO A 22 -19.11 33.40 5.27
N TRP A 23 -19.37 32.38 6.10
CA TRP A 23 -19.04 32.31 7.52
C TRP A 23 -17.57 31.93 7.79
N LEU A 24 -16.78 31.62 6.75
CA LEU A 24 -15.38 31.20 6.90
C LEU A 24 -14.46 32.06 6.03
N PRO A 25 -14.04 33.25 6.53
CA PRO A 25 -13.30 34.22 5.74
C PRO A 25 -11.88 33.73 5.40
N SER A 26 -11.37 34.09 4.22
CA SER A 26 -10.02 33.73 3.75
C SER A 26 -8.89 34.58 4.35
N GLY A 27 -9.22 35.54 5.24
CA GLY A 27 -8.26 36.53 5.72
C GLY A 27 -7.18 36.02 6.68
N ALA A 28 -7.44 34.96 7.46
CA ALA A 28 -6.45 34.35 8.34
C ALA A 28 -6.03 32.97 7.81
N MET A 29 -4.75 32.61 7.95
CA MET A 29 -4.19 31.35 7.43
C MET A 29 -5.01 30.12 7.86
N ALA A 30 -5.41 30.05 9.14
CA ALA A 30 -6.16 28.91 9.66
C ALA A 30 -7.58 28.81 9.07
N THR A 31 -8.25 29.95 8.85
CA THR A 31 -9.58 29.97 8.24
C THR A 31 -9.49 29.71 6.74
N ALA A 32 -8.46 30.20 6.05
CA ALA A 32 -8.19 29.86 4.66
C ALA A 32 -7.97 28.34 4.47
N LEU A 33 -7.12 27.73 5.30
CA LEU A 33 -6.88 26.28 5.25
C LEU A 33 -8.17 25.46 5.47
N ALA A 34 -8.98 25.84 6.47
CA ALA A 34 -10.24 25.16 6.73
C ALA A 34 -11.26 25.34 5.58
N ARG A 35 -11.36 26.55 5.00
CA ARG A 35 -12.22 26.82 3.83
C ARG A 35 -11.80 25.95 2.66
N TYR A 36 -10.53 26.01 2.27
CA TYR A 36 -10.04 25.27 1.11
C TYR A 36 -9.98 23.76 1.37
N PHE A 37 -9.95 23.29 2.61
CA PHE A 37 -10.15 21.87 2.90
C PHE A 37 -11.61 21.45 2.63
N LEU A 38 -12.59 22.23 3.09
CA LEU A 38 -14.01 21.93 2.88
C LEU A 38 -14.39 21.99 1.40
N VAL A 39 -13.88 22.97 0.66
CA VAL A 39 -14.08 23.08 -0.80
C VAL A 39 -13.23 22.06 -1.56
N GLY A 40 -12.01 21.81 -1.08
CA GLY A 40 -11.09 20.83 -1.64
C GLY A 40 -11.56 19.39 -1.48
N PHE A 41 -12.43 19.10 -0.51
CA PHE A 41 -12.98 17.76 -0.28
C PHE A 41 -13.82 17.24 -1.47
N PRO A 42 -14.92 17.89 -1.90
CA PRO A 42 -15.64 17.48 -3.11
C PRO A 42 -14.77 17.58 -4.37
N ALA A 43 -13.88 18.57 -4.46
CA ALA A 43 -12.96 18.72 -5.59
C ALA A 43 -11.96 17.57 -5.71
N SER A 44 -11.47 17.05 -4.57
CA SER A 44 -10.63 15.85 -4.51
C SER A 44 -11.42 14.62 -4.98
N ALA A 45 -12.67 14.44 -4.55
CA ALA A 45 -13.49 13.34 -5.04
C ALA A 45 -13.66 13.39 -6.57
N VAL A 46 -13.89 14.59 -7.13
CA VAL A 46 -13.94 14.82 -8.58
C VAL A 46 -12.59 14.49 -9.24
N LEU A 47 -11.47 14.91 -8.64
CA LEU A 47 -10.12 14.64 -9.15
C LEU A 47 -9.90 13.13 -9.30
N ILE A 48 -10.24 12.38 -8.26
CA ILE A 48 -10.06 10.93 -8.19
C ILE A 48 -10.92 10.24 -9.24
N VAL A 49 -12.22 10.57 -9.31
CA VAL A 49 -13.13 9.99 -10.30
C VAL A 49 -12.71 10.35 -11.73
N ALA A 50 -12.36 11.60 -11.99
CA ALA A 50 -11.87 12.04 -13.29
C ALA A 50 -10.57 11.31 -13.67
N ALA A 51 -9.64 11.14 -12.74
CA ALA A 51 -8.40 10.41 -12.97
C ALA A 51 -8.64 8.94 -13.32
N LEU A 52 -9.55 8.27 -12.59
CA LEU A 52 -9.98 6.90 -12.89
C LEU A 52 -10.59 6.79 -14.29
N LEU A 53 -11.53 7.68 -14.62
CA LEU A 53 -12.24 7.65 -15.90
C LEU A 53 -11.32 7.98 -17.07
N VAL A 54 -10.42 8.97 -16.93
CA VAL A 54 -9.42 9.29 -17.95
C VAL A 54 -8.46 8.11 -18.14
N SER A 55 -8.00 7.48 -17.06
CA SER A 55 -7.12 6.31 -17.14
C SER A 55 -7.83 5.13 -17.85
N ALA A 56 -9.11 4.88 -17.53
CA ALA A 56 -9.91 3.88 -18.22
C ALA A 56 -10.16 4.23 -19.70
N ALA A 57 -10.43 5.50 -20.01
CA ALA A 57 -10.62 5.98 -21.38
C ALA A 57 -9.35 5.83 -22.21
N ILE A 58 -8.17 6.13 -21.65
CA ILE A 58 -6.89 5.90 -22.32
C ILE A 58 -6.70 4.40 -22.59
N ARG A 59 -6.96 3.57 -21.57
CA ARG A 59 -6.87 2.11 -21.65
C ARG A 59 -7.77 1.51 -22.74
N TRP A 60 -9.01 1.96 -22.86
CA TRP A 60 -9.95 1.41 -23.83
C TRP A 60 -9.88 2.08 -25.21
N GLY A 61 -9.49 3.34 -25.28
CA GLY A 61 -9.42 4.11 -26.53
C GLY A 61 -8.16 3.84 -27.35
N PHE A 62 -7.02 3.59 -26.70
CA PHE A 62 -5.73 3.52 -27.39
C PHE A 62 -5.05 2.15 -27.31
N LEU A 63 -5.52 1.24 -26.45
CA LEU A 63 -4.79 0.00 -26.15
C LEU A 63 -5.64 -1.22 -26.50
N PRO A 64 -5.21 -2.04 -27.49
CA PRO A 64 -5.96 -3.24 -27.89
C PRO A 64 -6.06 -4.23 -26.74
N ARG A 65 -7.06 -5.11 -26.80
CA ARG A 65 -7.17 -6.24 -25.88
C ARG A 65 -6.03 -7.21 -26.14
N LEU A 66 -5.28 -7.53 -25.09
CA LEU A 66 -4.22 -8.53 -25.15
C LEU A 66 -4.84 -9.92 -25.06
N THR A 67 -4.45 -10.80 -25.98
CA THR A 67 -4.84 -12.21 -25.96
C THR A 67 -3.65 -13.05 -25.48
N PRO A 68 -3.87 -14.25 -24.94
CA PRO A 68 -2.77 -15.17 -24.66
C PRO A 68 -1.98 -15.45 -25.94
N GLY A 69 -0.65 -15.37 -25.87
CA GLY A 69 0.18 -15.56 -27.05
C GLY A 69 1.62 -15.12 -26.87
N ARG A 70 2.37 -15.16 -27.98
CA ARG A 70 3.76 -14.75 -28.06
C ARG A 70 3.88 -13.56 -29.00
N TYR A 71 4.41 -12.44 -28.49
CA TYR A 71 4.54 -11.17 -29.20
C TYR A 71 6.01 -10.76 -29.26
N ARG A 72 6.44 -10.13 -30.36
CA ARG A 72 7.80 -9.55 -30.42
C ARG A 72 7.86 -8.34 -29.50
N ILE A 73 8.98 -8.14 -28.79
CA ILE A 73 9.15 -6.95 -27.92
C ILE A 73 9.15 -5.63 -28.71
N HIS A 74 9.50 -5.66 -30.00
CA HIS A 74 9.44 -4.49 -30.88
C HIS A 74 8.09 -4.33 -31.60
N SER A 75 7.04 -5.02 -31.15
CA SER A 75 5.72 -4.92 -31.75
C SER A 75 4.86 -3.85 -31.08
N ASN A 76 3.87 -3.35 -31.81
CA ASN A 76 2.86 -2.44 -31.26
C ASN A 76 2.07 -3.07 -30.10
N ALA A 77 1.93 -4.41 -30.08
CA ALA A 77 1.28 -5.12 -28.98
C ALA A 77 2.10 -5.01 -27.68
N TYR A 78 3.42 -5.14 -27.76
CA TYR A 78 4.30 -4.93 -26.61
C TYR A 78 4.29 -3.47 -26.16
N CYS A 79 4.40 -2.52 -27.09
CA CYS A 79 4.34 -1.09 -26.77
C CYS A 79 3.02 -0.71 -26.07
N ALA A 80 1.89 -1.25 -26.57
CA ALA A 80 0.60 -1.09 -25.94
C ALA A 80 0.58 -1.66 -24.51
N LYS A 81 1.04 -2.91 -24.33
CA LYS A 81 1.13 -3.54 -23.00
C LYS A 81 1.98 -2.70 -22.04
N TRP A 82 3.15 -2.26 -22.50
CA TRP A 82 4.07 -1.44 -21.74
C TRP A 82 3.41 -0.15 -21.27
N LEU A 83 2.65 0.51 -22.17
CA LEU A 83 1.90 1.72 -21.84
C LEU A 83 0.76 1.45 -20.84
N VAL A 84 0.00 0.34 -20.98
CA VAL A 84 -1.01 -0.07 -19.98
C VAL A 84 -0.36 -0.24 -18.61
N SER A 85 0.79 -0.92 -18.57
CA SER A 85 1.50 -1.19 -17.31
C SER A 85 1.97 0.10 -16.66
N HIS A 86 2.52 1.03 -17.44
CA HIS A 86 2.92 2.36 -16.94
C HIS A 86 1.74 3.21 -16.46
N ILE A 87 0.59 3.14 -17.14
CA ILE A 87 -0.63 3.79 -16.68
C ILE A 87 -1.06 3.21 -15.33
N GLN A 88 -1.03 1.89 -15.17
CA GLN A 88 -1.40 1.22 -13.92
C GLN A 88 -0.43 1.57 -12.78
N GLU A 89 0.88 1.52 -13.02
CA GLU A 89 1.92 1.90 -12.04
C GLU A 89 1.83 3.39 -11.67
N SER A 90 1.60 4.26 -12.64
CA SER A 90 1.38 5.69 -12.39
C SER A 90 0.08 5.92 -11.61
N SER A 91 -0.96 5.13 -11.90
CA SER A 91 -2.23 5.21 -11.17
C SER A 91 -2.07 4.76 -9.73
N LEU A 92 -1.27 3.73 -9.43
CA LEU A 92 -0.90 3.35 -8.06
C LEU A 92 -0.29 4.53 -7.30
N ASN A 93 0.62 5.29 -7.94
CA ASN A 93 1.26 6.43 -7.27
C ASN A 93 0.30 7.59 -6.96
N VAL A 94 -0.69 7.86 -7.83
CA VAL A 94 -1.63 8.98 -7.68
C VAL A 94 -2.89 8.59 -6.90
N LEU A 95 -3.32 7.35 -7.05
CA LEU A 95 -4.55 6.76 -6.53
C LEU A 95 -4.27 5.67 -5.48
N HIS A 96 -3.12 5.73 -4.81
CA HIS A 96 -2.72 4.77 -3.77
C HIS A 96 -3.85 4.51 -2.77
N GLY A 97 -4.60 5.55 -2.39
CA GLY A 97 -5.76 5.47 -1.51
C GLY A 97 -6.85 4.48 -1.93
N ILE A 98 -7.02 4.23 -3.24
CA ILE A 98 -8.04 3.33 -3.80
C ILE A 98 -7.66 1.86 -3.59
N TYR A 99 -6.37 1.56 -3.59
CA TYR A 99 -5.88 0.21 -3.35
C TYR A 99 -6.16 -0.18 -1.89
N ALA A 100 -6.33 -1.48 -1.64
CA ALA A 100 -6.78 -2.00 -0.34
C ALA A 100 -8.19 -1.54 0.10
N THR A 101 -9.04 -1.02 -0.80
CA THR A 101 -10.43 -0.60 -0.51
C THR A 101 -11.48 -1.53 -1.14
N VAL A 102 -12.72 -1.37 -0.72
CA VAL A 102 -13.92 -1.93 -1.38
C VAL A 102 -14.06 -1.47 -2.85
N PHE A 103 -13.39 -0.39 -3.26
CA PHE A 103 -13.44 0.15 -4.62
C PHE A 103 -12.41 -0.50 -5.56
N ALA A 104 -11.37 -1.15 -5.02
CA ALA A 104 -10.29 -1.76 -5.82
C ALA A 104 -10.83 -2.76 -6.85
N SER A 105 -11.75 -3.64 -6.43
CA SER A 105 -12.35 -4.63 -7.34
C SER A 105 -13.12 -3.99 -8.50
N THR A 106 -13.83 -2.87 -8.26
CA THR A 106 -14.51 -2.12 -9.31
C THR A 106 -13.50 -1.46 -10.27
N TRP A 107 -12.41 -0.92 -9.73
CA TRP A 107 -11.33 -0.35 -10.53
C TRP A 107 -10.70 -1.38 -11.47
N TYR A 108 -10.36 -2.57 -10.99
CA TYR A 108 -9.80 -3.64 -11.83
C TYR A 108 -10.80 -4.14 -12.89
N ARG A 109 -12.10 -4.21 -12.58
CA ARG A 109 -13.14 -4.51 -13.59
C ARG A 109 -13.19 -3.46 -14.68
N LEU A 110 -13.10 -2.17 -14.32
CA LEU A 110 -13.09 -1.06 -15.27
C LEU A 110 -11.87 -1.14 -16.21
N LEU A 111 -10.73 -1.66 -15.74
CA LEU A 111 -9.53 -1.90 -16.55
C LEU A 111 -9.61 -3.14 -17.46
N GLY A 112 -10.62 -4.00 -17.28
CA GLY A 112 -10.86 -5.19 -18.10
C GLY A 112 -10.68 -6.53 -17.40
N ALA A 113 -10.27 -6.55 -16.12
CA ALA A 113 -10.11 -7.79 -15.36
C ALA A 113 -11.45 -8.41 -14.96
N LYS A 114 -11.49 -9.75 -14.92
CA LYS A 114 -12.67 -10.48 -14.45
C LYS A 114 -12.55 -10.69 -12.95
N VAL A 115 -13.18 -9.83 -12.15
CA VAL A 115 -13.10 -9.89 -10.68
C VAL A 115 -14.44 -10.30 -10.07
N GLY A 116 -14.44 -11.40 -9.33
CA GLY A 116 -15.59 -11.97 -8.62
C GLY A 116 -16.16 -11.06 -7.53
N ARG A 117 -17.27 -11.49 -6.92
CA ARG A 117 -17.90 -10.79 -5.80
C ARG A 117 -17.06 -10.91 -4.54
N ASP A 118 -17.01 -9.83 -3.76
CA ASP A 118 -16.30 -9.78 -2.48
C ASP A 118 -14.81 -10.17 -2.55
N ALA A 119 -14.22 -10.14 -3.75
CA ALA A 119 -12.77 -10.20 -3.91
C ALA A 119 -12.15 -8.94 -3.29
N GLU A 120 -11.08 -9.12 -2.51
CA GLU A 120 -10.32 -8.03 -1.90
C GLU A 120 -8.96 -7.97 -2.58
N ILE A 121 -8.57 -6.77 -3.00
CA ILE A 121 -7.30 -6.53 -3.69
C ILE A 121 -6.62 -5.38 -2.98
N SER A 122 -5.48 -5.69 -2.36
CA SER A 122 -4.60 -4.69 -1.77
C SER A 122 -3.79 -4.03 -2.87
N THR A 123 -2.57 -4.48 -3.16
CA THR A 123 -1.75 -3.95 -4.26
C THR A 123 -1.24 -5.10 -5.14
N ALA A 124 -1.71 -5.14 -6.39
CA ALA A 124 -1.29 -6.13 -7.38
C ALA A 124 -0.49 -5.48 -8.52
N LEU A 125 0.75 -5.95 -8.70
CA LEU A 125 1.75 -5.50 -9.67
C LEU A 125 1.86 -6.49 -10.83
N GLY A 126 2.33 -6.04 -12.00
CA GLY A 126 2.52 -6.91 -13.18
C GLY A 126 1.22 -7.41 -13.82
N VAL A 127 0.06 -6.90 -13.38
CA VAL A 127 -1.24 -7.38 -13.86
C VAL A 127 -1.45 -7.03 -15.33
N VAL A 128 -1.88 -8.02 -16.12
CA VAL A 128 -2.48 -7.82 -17.44
C VAL A 128 -3.99 -7.96 -17.31
N PRO A 129 -4.78 -6.86 -17.26
CA PRO A 129 -6.19 -6.93 -16.91
C PRO A 129 -7.00 -7.89 -17.79
N ASP A 130 -6.78 -7.88 -19.12
CA ASP A 130 -7.52 -8.75 -20.06
C ASP A 130 -7.34 -10.26 -19.78
N LEU A 131 -6.23 -10.62 -19.13
CA LEU A 131 -5.80 -12.00 -18.91
C LEU A 131 -5.93 -12.42 -17.45
N LEU A 132 -6.45 -11.56 -16.57
CA LEU A 132 -6.63 -11.83 -15.16
C LEU A 132 -8.08 -12.21 -14.82
N THR A 133 -8.24 -13.34 -14.17
CA THR A 133 -9.51 -13.76 -13.55
C THR A 133 -9.31 -14.00 -12.06
N LEU A 134 -10.05 -13.26 -11.23
CA LEU A 134 -10.14 -13.43 -9.79
C LEU A 134 -11.54 -13.94 -9.46
N GLY A 135 -11.63 -15.09 -8.78
CA GLY A 135 -12.88 -15.68 -8.34
C GLY A 135 -13.52 -14.93 -7.17
N ASP A 136 -14.73 -15.37 -6.81
CA ASP A 136 -15.46 -14.82 -5.66
C ASP A 136 -14.65 -15.00 -4.37
N GLU A 137 -14.71 -14.00 -3.48
CA GLU A 137 -14.14 -14.02 -2.13
C GLU A 137 -12.61 -14.25 -2.06
N THR A 138 -11.90 -14.07 -3.18
CA THR A 138 -10.43 -14.09 -3.23
C THR A 138 -9.81 -12.94 -2.44
N PHE A 139 -8.55 -13.12 -2.03
CA PHE A 139 -7.79 -12.09 -1.32
C PHE A 139 -6.39 -11.97 -1.90
N ILE A 140 -6.07 -10.80 -2.46
CA ILE A 140 -4.75 -10.47 -2.99
C ILE A 140 -4.14 -9.43 -2.05
N ALA A 141 -3.05 -9.82 -1.37
CA ALA A 141 -2.41 -8.99 -0.36
C ALA A 141 -1.42 -7.98 -0.99
N ASP A 142 -0.54 -7.39 -0.19
CA ASP A 142 0.30 -6.27 -0.64
C ASP A 142 1.50 -6.66 -1.47
N GLY A 143 1.79 -5.89 -2.53
CA GLY A 143 2.95 -6.06 -3.38
C GLY A 143 2.97 -7.40 -4.12
N VAL A 144 1.81 -8.01 -4.38
CA VAL A 144 1.73 -9.28 -5.10
C VAL A 144 2.04 -9.04 -6.56
N MET A 145 3.04 -9.74 -7.09
CA MET A 145 3.32 -9.76 -8.52
C MET A 145 2.46 -10.84 -9.19
N LEU A 146 1.42 -10.41 -9.90
CA LEU A 146 0.31 -11.26 -10.32
C LEU A 146 0.13 -11.29 -11.84
N GLY A 147 0.48 -12.42 -12.45
CA GLY A 147 0.30 -12.65 -13.88
C GLY A 147 1.30 -11.89 -14.75
N ASP A 148 2.49 -11.62 -14.22
CA ASP A 148 3.58 -10.93 -14.91
C ASP A 148 4.05 -11.74 -16.13
N GLU A 149 4.30 -11.06 -17.24
CA GLU A 149 4.70 -11.70 -18.49
C GLU A 149 6.09 -12.32 -18.44
N GLN A 150 6.36 -13.26 -19.35
CA GLN A 150 7.70 -13.76 -19.57
C GLN A 150 8.33 -13.11 -20.80
N ILE A 151 9.47 -12.45 -20.61
CA ILE A 151 10.27 -11.88 -21.71
C ILE A 151 11.55 -12.69 -21.85
N ASP A 152 11.70 -13.38 -22.97
CA ASP A 152 12.90 -14.14 -23.31
C ASP A 152 13.17 -14.16 -24.82
N GLY A 153 14.44 -14.07 -25.20
CA GLY A 153 14.90 -14.14 -26.59
C GLY A 153 14.26 -13.12 -27.54
N GLY A 154 13.88 -11.93 -27.05
CA GLY A 154 13.20 -10.90 -27.85
C GLY A 154 11.69 -11.11 -28.01
N TRP A 155 11.09 -12.01 -27.24
CA TRP A 155 9.67 -12.29 -27.26
C TRP A 155 9.05 -12.15 -25.87
N MET A 156 7.90 -11.49 -25.83
CA MET A 156 6.99 -11.47 -24.70
C MET A 156 5.98 -12.61 -24.85
N THR A 157 5.86 -13.45 -23.83
CA THR A 157 4.82 -14.48 -23.72
C THR A 157 3.84 -14.06 -22.64
N THR A 158 2.55 -14.10 -22.96
CA THR A 158 1.48 -13.81 -22.03
C THR A 158 0.47 -14.96 -21.99
N LYS A 159 0.03 -15.32 -20.79
CA LYS A 159 -0.96 -16.36 -20.54
C LYS A 159 -2.02 -15.86 -19.56
N ALA A 160 -3.20 -16.49 -19.63
CA ALA A 160 -4.27 -16.19 -18.70
C ALA A 160 -3.93 -16.70 -17.29
N THR A 161 -4.13 -15.84 -16.29
CA THR A 161 -3.92 -16.16 -14.87
C THR A 161 -5.27 -16.22 -14.17
N VAL A 162 -5.53 -17.30 -13.45
CA VAL A 162 -6.82 -17.56 -12.79
C VAL A 162 -6.57 -17.83 -11.31
N VAL A 163 -7.22 -17.05 -10.45
CA VAL A 163 -7.25 -17.26 -9.00
C VAL A 163 -8.67 -17.69 -8.64
N SER A 164 -8.85 -18.94 -8.26
CA SER A 164 -10.18 -19.50 -8.00
C SER A 164 -10.76 -19.05 -6.66
N HIS A 165 -12.03 -19.41 -6.42
CA HIS A 165 -12.80 -19.00 -5.25
C HIS A 165 -12.06 -19.18 -3.92
N ARG A 166 -12.12 -18.16 -3.04
CA ARG A 166 -11.52 -18.16 -1.68
C ARG A 166 -10.01 -18.42 -1.62
N SER A 167 -9.29 -18.32 -2.73
CA SER A 167 -7.84 -18.42 -2.69
C SER A 167 -7.20 -17.13 -2.20
N PHE A 168 -6.09 -17.27 -1.48
CA PHE A 168 -5.39 -16.20 -0.80
C PHE A 168 -3.96 -16.13 -1.33
N ILE A 169 -3.51 -14.92 -1.67
CA ILE A 169 -2.16 -14.66 -2.15
C ILE A 169 -1.51 -13.61 -1.24
N GLY A 170 -0.50 -14.03 -0.48
CA GLY A 170 0.14 -13.24 0.58
C GLY A 170 1.15 -12.22 0.09
N ASN A 171 1.59 -11.34 0.99
CA ASN A 171 2.40 -10.17 0.67
C ASN A 171 3.69 -10.53 -0.10
N GLY A 172 4.03 -9.75 -1.12
CA GLY A 172 5.27 -9.91 -1.89
C GLY A 172 5.40 -11.22 -2.66
N SER A 173 4.34 -12.04 -2.74
CA SER A 173 4.37 -13.29 -3.49
C SER A 173 4.40 -13.06 -5.00
N TYR A 174 4.94 -14.05 -5.72
CA TYR A 174 5.02 -14.03 -7.17
C TYR A 174 4.17 -15.16 -7.76
N VAL A 175 3.18 -14.77 -8.55
CA VAL A 175 2.28 -15.66 -9.28
C VAL A 175 2.54 -15.44 -10.78
N PRO A 176 3.28 -16.34 -11.45
CA PRO A 176 3.58 -16.22 -12.87
C PRO A 176 2.33 -16.23 -13.76
N ASP A 177 2.45 -15.71 -14.99
CA ASP A 177 1.40 -15.87 -15.98
C ASP A 177 1.07 -17.35 -16.27
N GLY A 178 -0.20 -17.63 -16.60
CA GLY A 178 -0.63 -19.01 -16.86
C GLY A 178 -0.89 -19.84 -15.59
N THR A 179 -0.67 -19.28 -14.41
CA THR A 179 -0.98 -19.95 -13.15
C THR A 179 -2.50 -20.04 -12.97
N ILE A 180 -2.99 -21.22 -12.64
CA ILE A 180 -4.39 -21.47 -12.25
C ILE A 180 -4.35 -21.92 -10.79
N LEU A 181 -4.58 -21.00 -9.87
CA LEU A 181 -4.69 -21.32 -8.44
C LEU A 181 -6.05 -22.00 -8.22
N PRO A 182 -6.09 -23.26 -7.74
CA PRO A 182 -7.32 -23.95 -7.34
C PRO A 182 -8.03 -23.23 -6.20
N GLU A 183 -9.26 -23.64 -5.89
CA GLU A 183 -10.06 -23.02 -4.82
C GLU A 183 -9.43 -23.20 -3.44
N ARG A 184 -9.57 -22.18 -2.58
CA ARG A 184 -9.11 -22.19 -1.17
C ARG A 184 -7.60 -22.44 -1.01
N VAL A 185 -6.81 -22.19 -2.05
CA VAL A 185 -5.35 -22.29 -1.96
C VAL A 185 -4.78 -21.04 -1.31
N LEU A 186 -3.83 -21.22 -0.40
CA LEU A 186 -3.06 -20.15 0.21
C LEU A 186 -1.64 -20.16 -0.35
N VAL A 187 -1.21 -19.05 -0.93
CA VAL A 187 0.18 -18.75 -1.28
C VAL A 187 0.72 -17.77 -0.24
N GLY A 188 1.74 -18.17 0.51
CA GLY A 188 2.30 -17.39 1.62
C GLY A 188 3.10 -16.16 1.19
N VAL A 189 3.60 -15.43 2.18
CA VAL A 189 4.46 -14.24 1.97
C VAL A 189 5.70 -14.62 1.16
N HIS A 190 6.15 -13.75 0.24
CA HIS A 190 7.33 -13.95 -0.63
C HIS A 190 7.38 -15.27 -1.40
N THR A 191 6.25 -15.96 -1.52
CA THR A 191 6.20 -17.31 -2.08
C THR A 191 6.12 -17.24 -3.60
N HIS A 192 6.91 -18.08 -4.28
CA HIS A 192 6.73 -18.32 -5.71
C HIS A 192 5.62 -19.35 -5.89
N ALA A 193 4.54 -19.03 -6.62
CA ALA A 193 3.43 -19.96 -6.82
C ALA A 193 3.94 -21.30 -7.41
N PRO A 194 3.48 -22.46 -6.90
CA PRO A 194 3.85 -23.75 -7.46
C PRO A 194 3.33 -23.92 -8.89
N ARG A 195 3.86 -24.91 -9.60
CA ARG A 195 3.32 -25.26 -10.93
C ARG A 195 1.90 -25.80 -10.77
N ASN A 196 1.02 -25.51 -11.74
CA ASN A 196 -0.40 -25.94 -11.71
C ASN A 196 -0.59 -27.43 -11.36
N ALA A 197 0.27 -28.33 -11.87
CA ALA A 197 0.17 -29.77 -11.61
C ALA A 197 0.48 -30.19 -10.16
N GLN A 198 1.08 -29.31 -9.35
CA GLN A 198 1.42 -29.57 -7.95
C GLN A 198 0.32 -29.12 -6.99
N MET A 199 -0.59 -28.25 -7.42
CA MET A 199 -1.58 -27.61 -6.55
C MET A 199 -2.92 -28.35 -6.58
N ALA A 200 -3.48 -28.57 -5.40
CA ALA A 200 -4.84 -29.04 -5.16
C ALA A 200 -5.65 -28.01 -4.34
N SER A 201 -6.98 -28.14 -4.35
CA SER A 201 -7.86 -27.25 -3.58
C SER A 201 -7.59 -27.38 -2.07
N GLY A 202 -7.51 -26.24 -1.39
CA GLY A 202 -7.24 -26.19 0.05
C GLY A 202 -5.75 -26.23 0.43
N ASP A 203 -4.85 -26.42 -0.54
CA ASP A 203 -3.42 -26.45 -0.27
C ASP A 203 -2.89 -25.13 0.28
N THR A 204 -1.87 -25.23 1.12
CA THR A 204 -1.11 -24.08 1.60
C THR A 204 0.33 -24.22 1.15
N TRP A 205 0.88 -23.17 0.55
CA TRP A 205 2.22 -23.13 -0.01
C TRP A 205 3.00 -21.96 0.56
N LEU A 206 4.28 -22.19 0.83
CA LEU A 206 5.19 -21.17 1.33
C LEU A 206 6.58 -21.36 0.75
N GLY A 207 7.24 -20.26 0.39
CA GLY A 207 8.66 -20.24 0.10
C GLY A 207 9.02 -20.09 -1.38
N SER A 208 10.32 -19.99 -1.62
CA SER A 208 10.94 -19.97 -2.94
C SER A 208 12.27 -20.74 -2.84
N PRO A 209 12.32 -22.03 -3.27
CA PRO A 209 11.24 -22.80 -3.92
C PRO A 209 10.01 -23.06 -3.02
N PRO A 210 8.81 -23.23 -3.60
CA PRO A 210 7.60 -23.46 -2.83
C PRO A 210 7.59 -24.81 -2.11
N ILE A 211 7.20 -24.79 -0.84
CA ILE A 211 7.05 -25.93 0.06
C ILE A 211 5.57 -26.04 0.44
N HIS A 212 5.02 -27.26 0.38
CA HIS A 212 3.65 -27.53 0.82
C HIS A 212 3.61 -27.58 2.35
N LEU A 213 2.68 -26.83 2.94
CA LEU A 213 2.41 -26.85 4.38
C LEU A 213 1.15 -27.68 4.62
N PRO A 214 1.26 -28.87 5.23
CA PRO A 214 0.14 -29.82 5.35
C PRO A 214 -0.90 -29.37 6.38
N ALA A 215 -0.55 -28.46 7.28
CA ALA A 215 -1.43 -27.93 8.30
C ALA A 215 -1.47 -26.41 8.22
N ARG A 216 -2.69 -25.88 8.10
CA ARG A 216 -2.96 -24.45 8.19
C ARG A 216 -3.56 -24.15 9.55
N GLU A 217 -3.12 -23.05 10.16
CA GLU A 217 -3.81 -22.49 11.31
C GLU A 217 -5.11 -21.83 10.82
N GLU A 218 -6.24 -22.51 10.98
CA GLU A 218 -7.55 -21.94 10.68
C GLU A 218 -7.96 -20.96 11.78
N THR A 219 -8.34 -19.75 11.41
CA THR A 219 -8.82 -18.77 12.38
C THR A 219 -10.29 -19.04 12.68
N SER A 220 -10.56 -19.78 13.76
CA SER A 220 -11.91 -20.10 14.23
C SER A 220 -12.42 -19.08 15.26
N GLY A 221 -13.73 -19.07 15.50
CA GLY A 221 -14.36 -18.29 16.58
C GLY A 221 -14.94 -16.92 16.18
N TYR A 222 -14.85 -16.54 14.90
CA TYR A 222 -15.52 -15.34 14.38
C TYR A 222 -16.67 -15.70 13.45
N PRO A 223 -17.84 -15.04 13.57
CA PRO A 223 -18.96 -15.27 12.67
C PRO A 223 -18.62 -14.83 11.24
N GLU A 224 -19.14 -15.53 10.22
CA GLU A 224 -18.95 -15.19 8.79
C GLU A 224 -19.35 -13.74 8.48
N SER A 225 -20.27 -13.15 9.26
CA SER A 225 -20.71 -11.77 9.10
C SER A 225 -19.65 -10.71 9.42
N LEU A 226 -18.52 -11.12 10.01
CA LEU A 226 -17.38 -10.26 10.29
C LEU A 226 -16.19 -10.51 9.36
N THR A 227 -16.25 -11.56 8.52
CA THR A 227 -15.17 -11.99 7.63
C THR A 227 -15.61 -11.95 6.16
N TYR A 228 -16.43 -12.90 5.71
CA TYR A 228 -16.78 -13.08 4.30
C TYR A 228 -18.13 -12.44 3.92
N ARG A 229 -19.11 -12.40 4.83
CA ARG A 229 -20.50 -12.02 4.53
C ARG A 229 -21.00 -10.84 5.38
N PRO A 230 -20.38 -9.67 5.26
CA PRO A 230 -20.75 -8.51 6.07
C PRO A 230 -22.19 -8.06 5.82
N SER A 231 -22.82 -7.53 6.87
CA SER A 231 -24.13 -6.90 6.77
C SER A 231 -24.07 -5.63 5.91
N PRO A 232 -25.18 -5.22 5.27
CA PRO A 232 -25.23 -3.99 4.48
C PRO A 232 -24.77 -2.74 5.24
N LEU A 233 -25.08 -2.65 6.54
CA LEU A 233 -24.64 -1.54 7.39
C LEU A 233 -23.11 -1.51 7.58
N ARG A 234 -22.47 -2.69 7.73
CA ARG A 234 -21.00 -2.77 7.81
C ARG A 234 -20.35 -2.43 6.48
N ARG A 235 -20.96 -2.85 5.36
CA ARG A 235 -20.54 -2.44 4.02
C ARG A 235 -20.56 -0.93 3.89
N LEU A 236 -21.68 -0.29 4.22
CA LEU A 236 -21.80 1.17 4.18
C LEU A 236 -20.78 1.84 5.10
N GLY A 237 -20.62 1.38 6.34
CA GLY A 237 -19.67 1.94 7.30
C GLY A 237 -18.23 1.89 6.80
N ARG A 238 -17.78 0.73 6.30
CA ARG A 238 -16.45 0.58 5.69
C ARG A 238 -16.31 1.46 4.47
N THR A 239 -17.29 1.46 3.56
CA THR A 239 -17.28 2.30 2.35
C THR A 239 -17.13 3.77 2.69
N LEU A 240 -17.80 4.27 3.73
CA LEU A 240 -17.69 5.68 4.14
C LEU A 240 -16.31 6.01 4.73
N VAL A 241 -15.76 5.14 5.59
CA VAL A 241 -14.41 5.31 6.14
C VAL A 241 -13.36 5.29 5.03
N GLU A 242 -13.49 4.35 4.09
CA GLU A 242 -12.57 4.23 2.97
C GLU A 242 -12.76 5.35 1.95
N ALA A 243 -13.97 5.83 1.70
CA ALA A 243 -14.17 7.02 0.86
C ALA A 243 -13.50 8.25 1.48
N PHE A 244 -13.66 8.46 2.78
CA PHE A 244 -12.99 9.54 3.49
C PHE A 244 -11.47 9.41 3.42
N ARG A 245 -10.91 8.20 3.64
CA ARG A 245 -9.45 7.98 3.61
C ARG A 245 -8.85 8.25 2.22
N ILE A 246 -9.60 8.02 1.14
CA ILE A 246 -9.14 8.31 -0.23
C ILE A 246 -9.15 9.83 -0.50
N VAL A 247 -10.22 10.52 -0.08
CA VAL A 247 -10.46 11.93 -0.45
C VAL A 247 -9.70 12.91 0.46
N ALA A 248 -9.65 12.65 1.76
CA ALA A 248 -9.10 13.59 2.73
C ALA A 248 -7.62 13.98 2.48
N PRO A 249 -6.70 13.05 2.13
CA PRO A 249 -5.32 13.37 1.76
C PRO A 249 -5.18 14.44 0.69
N HIS A 250 -5.87 14.26 -0.45
CA HIS A 250 -5.79 15.22 -1.55
C HIS A 250 -6.51 16.52 -1.22
N ALA A 251 -7.56 16.50 -0.40
CA ALA A 251 -8.18 17.72 0.11
C ALA A 251 -7.20 18.56 0.94
N VAL A 252 -6.34 17.93 1.77
CA VAL A 252 -5.26 18.62 2.49
C VAL A 252 -4.24 19.23 1.52
N VAL A 253 -3.81 18.45 0.51
CA VAL A 253 -2.87 18.93 -0.52
C VAL A 253 -3.43 20.16 -1.24
N ILE A 254 -4.69 20.10 -1.67
CA ILE A 254 -5.39 21.20 -2.35
C ILE A 254 -5.47 22.42 -1.43
N ALA A 255 -5.90 22.22 -0.17
CA ALA A 255 -6.05 23.31 0.78
C ALA A 255 -4.77 24.07 1.04
N VAL A 256 -3.68 23.34 1.28
CA VAL A 256 -2.36 23.94 1.50
C VAL A 256 -1.85 24.59 0.22
N GLY A 257 -1.96 23.90 -0.93
CA GLY A 257 -1.51 24.41 -2.22
C GLY A 257 -2.16 25.74 -2.58
N TYR A 258 -3.49 25.84 -2.50
CA TYR A 258 -4.22 27.09 -2.76
C TYR A 258 -3.81 28.20 -1.79
N THR A 259 -3.76 27.90 -0.49
CA THR A 259 -3.40 28.90 0.52
C THR A 259 -1.99 29.45 0.28
N VAL A 260 -1.03 28.59 -0.05
CA VAL A 260 0.35 28.99 -0.37
C VAL A 260 0.40 29.82 -1.64
N VAL A 261 -0.31 29.43 -2.70
CA VAL A 261 -0.35 30.18 -3.96
C VAL A 261 -0.92 31.58 -3.74
N LEU A 262 -2.03 31.71 -3.02
CA LEU A 262 -2.66 33.00 -2.73
C LEU A 262 -1.79 33.93 -1.87
N ASP A 263 -0.98 33.38 -0.96
CA ASP A 263 -0.03 34.15 -0.15
C ASP A 263 1.21 34.59 -0.95
N VAL A 264 1.65 33.79 -1.94
CA VAL A 264 2.91 34.00 -2.67
C VAL A 264 2.72 34.83 -3.95
N VAL A 265 1.61 34.67 -4.67
CA VAL A 265 1.36 35.37 -5.95
C VAL A 265 1.46 36.90 -5.84
N PRO A 266 0.92 37.58 -4.81
CA PRO A 266 1.08 39.03 -4.67
C PRO A 266 2.54 39.47 -4.51
N ILE A 267 3.37 38.64 -3.86
CA ILE A 267 4.79 38.92 -3.61
C ILE A 267 5.59 38.76 -4.90
N ALA A 268 5.27 37.73 -5.69
CA ALA A 268 5.83 37.53 -7.02
C ALA A 268 5.44 38.69 -7.96
N GLY A 269 4.18 39.13 -7.93
CA GLY A 269 3.71 40.30 -8.67
C GLY A 269 4.45 41.60 -8.32
N ALA A 270 4.93 41.72 -7.09
CA ALA A 270 5.78 42.83 -6.64
C ALA A 270 7.28 42.66 -7.00
N GLY A 271 7.66 41.61 -7.72
CA GLY A 271 9.04 41.32 -8.13
C GLY A 271 9.96 40.83 -7.00
N ARG A 272 9.43 40.52 -5.82
CA ARG A 272 10.19 40.13 -4.62
C ARG A 272 10.54 38.63 -4.61
N TRP A 273 11.22 38.15 -5.65
CA TRP A 273 11.47 36.73 -5.85
C TRP A 273 12.29 36.03 -4.75
N GLY A 274 13.18 36.75 -4.06
CA GLY A 274 13.93 36.18 -2.92
C GLY A 274 13.01 35.76 -1.77
N GLU A 275 11.97 36.55 -1.50
CA GLU A 275 10.97 36.23 -0.48
C GLU A 275 10.02 35.12 -0.93
N VAL A 276 9.66 35.08 -2.21
CA VAL A 276 8.89 33.97 -2.80
C VAL A 276 9.61 32.65 -2.54
N VAL A 277 10.90 32.57 -2.85
CA VAL A 277 11.72 31.37 -2.60
C VAL A 277 11.75 31.01 -1.11
N GLY A 278 11.98 32.00 -0.24
CA GLY A 278 12.00 31.79 1.22
C GLY A 278 10.65 31.26 1.76
N LYS A 279 9.53 31.86 1.32
CA LYS A 279 8.19 31.44 1.72
C LYS A 279 7.84 30.04 1.21
N LEU A 280 8.15 29.72 -0.04
CA LEU A 280 7.91 28.39 -0.60
C LEU A 280 8.73 27.31 0.12
N ALA A 281 10.00 27.58 0.43
CA ALA A 281 10.85 26.68 1.18
C ALA A 281 10.29 26.42 2.60
N LEU A 282 9.89 27.49 3.30
CA LEU A 282 9.28 27.38 4.63
C LEU A 282 7.93 26.65 4.59
N ALA A 283 7.08 26.95 3.61
CA ALA A 283 5.80 26.30 3.42
C ALA A 283 5.96 24.79 3.18
N GLY A 284 6.94 24.39 2.36
CA GLY A 284 7.26 22.98 2.13
C GLY A 284 7.69 22.24 3.40
N LEU A 285 8.54 22.88 4.22
CA LEU A 285 8.97 22.31 5.52
C LEU A 285 7.79 22.16 6.50
N ILE A 286 6.96 23.20 6.63
CA ILE A 286 5.77 23.19 7.48
C ILE A 286 4.77 22.15 6.99
N TYR A 287 4.58 22.02 5.68
CA TYR A 287 3.69 21.04 5.09
C TYR A 287 4.15 19.61 5.37
N GLY A 288 5.43 19.31 5.16
CA GLY A 288 5.99 17.99 5.46
C GLY A 288 5.84 17.63 6.93
N ALA A 289 6.34 18.48 7.84
CA ALA A 289 6.22 18.25 9.27
C ALA A 289 4.75 18.19 9.74
N GLY A 290 3.90 19.06 9.20
CA GLY A 290 2.46 19.12 9.49
C GLY A 290 1.75 17.80 9.14
N ASN A 291 1.98 17.24 7.95
CA ASN A 291 1.40 15.95 7.55
C ASN A 291 1.78 14.83 8.52
N TYR A 292 3.06 14.77 8.91
CA TYR A 292 3.52 13.80 9.89
C TYR A 292 2.86 13.99 11.27
N LEU A 293 2.75 15.23 11.74
CA LEU A 293 2.08 15.54 13.01
C LEU A 293 0.59 15.19 12.98
N VAL A 294 -0.10 15.41 11.85
CA VAL A 294 -1.50 14.99 11.67
C VAL A 294 -1.62 13.47 11.77
N VAL A 295 -0.79 12.70 11.04
CA VAL A 295 -0.81 11.23 11.11
C VAL A 295 -0.50 10.74 12.54
N MET A 296 0.49 11.34 13.19
CA MET A 296 0.83 11.04 14.59
C MET A 296 -0.36 11.29 15.52
N ALA A 297 -1.03 12.45 15.40
CA ALA A 297 -2.21 12.76 16.20
C ALA A 297 -3.36 11.77 15.94
N PHE A 298 -3.64 11.47 14.67
CA PHE A 298 -4.68 10.49 14.27
C PHE A 298 -4.40 9.11 14.87
N LYS A 299 -3.16 8.62 14.76
CA LYS A 299 -2.74 7.35 15.36
C LYS A 299 -3.03 7.33 16.86
N TRP A 300 -2.59 8.35 17.60
CA TRP A 300 -2.73 8.36 19.06
C TRP A 300 -4.17 8.59 19.54
N VAL A 301 -4.96 9.39 18.83
CA VAL A 301 -6.36 9.68 19.18
C VAL A 301 -7.28 8.50 18.84
N LEU A 302 -7.11 7.88 17.66
CA LEU A 302 -8.04 6.85 17.17
C LEU A 302 -7.67 5.44 17.61
N LEU A 303 -6.37 5.12 17.66
CA LEU A 303 -5.88 3.75 17.90
C LEU A 303 -5.13 3.59 19.22
N GLY A 304 -4.53 4.67 19.73
CA GLY A 304 -3.73 4.63 20.95
C GLY A 304 -2.48 3.77 20.76
N ARG A 305 -2.35 2.71 21.57
CA ARG A 305 -1.25 1.73 21.45
C ARG A 305 -1.75 0.44 20.83
N TYR A 306 -1.07 -0.02 19.78
CA TYR A 306 -1.27 -1.37 19.27
C TYR A 306 -0.89 -2.43 20.32
N ARG A 307 -1.65 -3.52 20.35
CA ARG A 307 -1.43 -4.69 21.22
C ARG A 307 -1.69 -5.96 20.43
N LYS A 308 -1.11 -7.07 20.88
CA LYS A 308 -1.40 -8.40 20.35
C LYS A 308 -2.90 -8.63 20.30
N ARG A 309 -3.43 -8.92 19.12
CA ARG A 309 -4.87 -9.13 18.89
C ARG A 309 -5.15 -9.84 17.58
N ALA A 310 -6.31 -10.49 17.52
CA ALA A 310 -6.93 -10.92 16.28
C ALA A 310 -8.23 -10.12 16.09
N ALA A 311 -8.43 -9.53 14.91
CA ALA A 311 -9.59 -8.71 14.60
C ALA A 311 -10.12 -9.02 13.18
N PRO A 312 -11.39 -9.41 13.03
CA PRO A 312 -11.98 -9.62 11.71
C PRO A 312 -11.99 -8.33 10.87
N MET A 313 -11.83 -8.50 9.56
CA MET A 313 -11.73 -7.42 8.58
C MET A 313 -12.89 -6.42 8.62
N TRP A 314 -14.12 -6.88 8.91
CA TRP A 314 -15.30 -6.02 8.96
C TRP A 314 -15.55 -5.38 10.34
N THR A 315 -14.48 -5.11 11.09
CA THR A 315 -14.57 -4.41 12.38
C THR A 315 -14.01 -2.98 12.28
N PRO A 316 -14.58 -2.01 13.03
CA PRO A 316 -14.10 -0.63 13.01
C PRO A 316 -12.61 -0.48 13.33
N PHE A 317 -12.08 -1.37 14.18
CA PHE A 317 -10.65 -1.37 14.48
C PHE A 317 -9.79 -1.56 13.21
N VAL A 318 -10.10 -2.55 12.37
CA VAL A 318 -9.35 -2.79 11.13
C VAL A 318 -9.49 -1.59 10.20
N TRP A 319 -10.70 -1.04 10.05
CA TRP A 319 -10.92 0.12 9.16
C TRP A 319 -10.13 1.36 9.59
N LEU A 320 -10.07 1.62 10.90
CA LEU A 320 -9.29 2.72 11.45
C LEU A 320 -7.79 2.46 11.38
N SER A 321 -7.35 1.22 11.63
CA SER A 321 -5.94 0.83 11.51
C SER A 321 -5.44 1.01 10.09
N GLU A 322 -6.15 0.43 9.12
CA GLU A 322 -5.87 0.59 7.69
C GLU A 322 -5.99 2.04 7.25
N GLY A 323 -6.92 2.82 7.84
CA GLY A 323 -7.02 4.25 7.60
C GLY A 323 -5.78 5.02 8.04
N VAL A 324 -5.23 4.71 9.22
CA VAL A 324 -3.98 5.32 9.71
C VAL A 324 -2.80 4.89 8.83
N THR A 325 -2.69 3.61 8.48
CA THR A 325 -1.66 3.11 7.54
C THR A 325 -1.73 3.83 6.20
N ASN A 326 -2.92 4.00 5.65
CA ASN A 326 -3.09 4.68 4.36
C ASN A 326 -2.73 6.17 4.42
N LEU A 327 -3.11 6.89 5.49
CA LEU A 327 -2.67 8.27 5.69
C LEU A 327 -1.15 8.34 5.87
N TYR A 328 -0.59 7.43 6.66
CA TYR A 328 0.84 7.31 6.86
C TYR A 328 1.59 7.15 5.52
N GLU A 329 1.21 6.17 4.71
CA GLU A 329 1.84 5.89 3.41
C GLU A 329 1.54 6.96 2.35
N GLY A 330 0.32 7.51 2.36
CA GLY A 330 -0.17 8.44 1.34
C GLY A 330 0.25 9.89 1.57
N ILE A 331 0.43 10.33 2.81
CA ILE A 331 0.81 11.73 3.12
C ILE A 331 2.09 11.87 3.95
N ALA A 332 2.29 11.10 5.03
CA ALA A 332 3.46 11.30 5.88
C ALA A 332 4.75 10.79 5.24
N VAL A 333 4.71 9.62 4.60
CA VAL A 333 5.87 9.04 3.90
C VAL A 333 6.35 9.93 2.75
N PRO A 334 5.56 10.23 1.70
CA PRO A 334 6.05 10.97 0.53
C PRO A 334 6.42 12.42 0.83
N ASN A 335 5.76 13.07 1.80
CA ASN A 335 5.97 14.49 2.08
C ASN A 335 6.95 14.76 3.23
N PHE A 336 7.32 13.74 4.02
CA PHE A 336 8.21 13.93 5.18
C PHE A 336 9.15 12.74 5.40
N MET A 337 8.63 11.57 5.76
CA MET A 337 9.47 10.48 6.28
C MET A 337 10.40 9.86 5.24
N ARG A 338 10.05 9.90 3.96
CA ARG A 338 10.93 9.45 2.87
C ARG A 338 12.23 10.24 2.81
N TYR A 339 12.20 11.54 3.11
CA TYR A 339 13.39 12.39 3.16
C TYR A 339 14.26 12.14 4.40
N LEU A 340 13.72 11.44 5.41
CA LEU A 340 14.46 11.07 6.61
C LEU A 340 15.18 9.72 6.48
N ARG A 341 14.92 8.94 5.42
CA ARG A 341 15.58 7.65 5.18
C ARG A 341 17.11 7.80 5.16
N GLY A 342 17.79 6.87 5.81
CA GLY A 342 19.24 6.88 5.98
C GLY A 342 19.77 7.95 6.94
N THR A 343 18.91 8.77 7.55
CA THR A 343 19.30 9.80 8.52
C THR A 343 19.00 9.34 9.96
N PRO A 344 19.65 9.92 10.99
CA PRO A 344 19.32 9.61 12.40
C PRO A 344 17.92 10.08 12.83
N TRP A 345 17.20 10.82 11.98
CA TRP A 345 15.88 11.38 12.29
C TRP A 345 14.73 10.39 12.08
N LEU A 346 14.86 9.45 11.14
CA LEU A 346 13.79 8.47 10.86
C LEU A 346 13.48 7.56 12.06
N PRO A 347 14.48 6.99 12.77
CA PRO A 347 14.24 6.28 14.03
C PRO A 347 13.46 7.11 15.07
N ILE A 348 13.76 8.40 15.19
CA ILE A 348 13.08 9.30 16.14
C ILE A 348 11.61 9.47 15.73
N ALA A 349 11.34 9.70 14.44
CA ALA A 349 9.98 9.81 13.91
C ALA A 349 9.17 8.53 14.15
N PHE A 350 9.76 7.35 14.00
CA PHE A 350 9.07 6.10 14.32
C PHE A 350 8.84 5.90 15.82
N ASN A 351 9.79 6.30 16.67
CA ASN A 351 9.63 6.21 18.13
C ASN A 351 8.48 7.10 18.63
N LEU A 352 8.26 8.27 18.03
CA LEU A 352 7.10 9.14 18.33
C LEU A 352 5.76 8.53 17.89
N LEU A 353 5.77 7.66 16.87
CA LEU A 353 4.60 6.88 16.47
C LEU A 353 4.39 5.65 17.36
N GLY A 354 5.38 5.22 18.14
CA GLY A 354 5.24 4.14 19.14
C GLY A 354 6.30 3.04 19.05
N CYS A 355 7.13 3.01 18.00
CA CYS A 355 8.21 2.03 17.88
C CYS A 355 9.21 2.11 19.05
N LYS A 356 9.98 1.05 19.24
CA LYS A 356 11.10 1.02 20.19
C LYS A 356 12.41 0.75 19.45
N ILE A 357 12.98 1.82 18.90
CA ILE A 357 14.18 1.77 18.06
C ILE A 357 15.38 2.33 18.84
N GLY A 358 16.41 1.50 18.97
CA GLY A 358 17.64 1.79 19.70
C GLY A 358 18.55 2.83 19.04
N ARG A 359 19.62 3.20 19.75
CA ARG A 359 20.62 4.14 19.27
C ARG A 359 21.37 3.58 18.05
N GLY A 360 21.70 4.46 17.10
CA GLY A 360 22.57 4.12 15.97
C GLY A 360 21.94 3.19 14.94
N VAL A 361 20.63 2.96 15.00
CA VAL A 361 19.91 2.18 13.99
C VAL A 361 19.87 2.93 12.68
N TYR A 362 20.24 2.24 11.60
CA TYR A 362 20.07 2.72 10.23
C TYR A 362 18.77 2.16 9.65
N LEU A 363 17.93 3.05 9.11
CA LEU A 363 16.68 2.70 8.44
C LEU A 363 16.67 3.27 7.02
N ASP A 364 16.69 2.38 6.03
CA ASP A 364 16.40 2.70 4.63
C ASP A 364 15.02 2.19 4.20
N THR A 365 14.12 1.99 5.16
CA THR A 365 12.76 1.54 4.94
C THR A 365 11.79 2.35 5.77
N THR A 366 10.58 2.53 5.24
CA THR A 366 9.44 3.09 5.96
C THR A 366 8.30 2.08 6.10
N ASP A 367 8.56 0.81 5.82
CA ASP A 367 7.55 -0.25 5.79
C ASP A 367 7.29 -0.79 7.20
N ILE A 368 6.56 -0.01 8.01
CA ILE A 368 6.16 -0.29 9.40
C ILE A 368 4.75 0.28 9.63
N THR A 369 3.79 -0.54 10.07
CA THR A 369 2.37 -0.14 10.21
C THR A 369 1.89 -0.13 11.66
N GLU A 370 1.98 -1.24 12.40
CA GLU A 370 1.60 -1.29 13.81
C GLU A 370 2.79 -0.88 14.68
N PHE A 371 3.09 0.41 14.70
CA PHE A 371 4.31 1.00 15.28
C PHE A 371 4.66 0.47 16.69
N ASP A 372 3.69 0.38 17.61
CA ASP A 372 3.92 -0.09 18.99
C ASP A 372 4.32 -1.57 19.10
N CYS A 373 4.21 -2.32 18.00
CA CYS A 373 4.58 -3.74 17.91
C CYS A 373 6.00 -3.97 17.39
N VAL A 374 6.76 -2.93 17.05
CA VAL A 374 8.13 -3.07 16.54
C VAL A 374 9.16 -2.66 17.58
N ARG A 375 10.11 -3.56 17.84
CA ARG A 375 11.33 -3.29 18.61
C ARG A 375 12.57 -3.60 17.78
N ILE A 376 13.49 -2.65 17.73
CA ILE A 376 14.77 -2.78 17.01
C ILE A 376 15.89 -2.38 17.96
N GLY A 377 16.83 -3.30 18.22
CA GLY A 377 17.99 -3.08 19.06
C GLY A 377 19.01 -2.11 18.46
N GLU A 378 20.00 -1.71 19.25
CA GLU A 378 20.97 -0.69 18.89
C GLU A 378 21.86 -1.12 17.73
N TYR A 379 22.29 -0.17 16.89
CA TYR A 379 23.22 -0.39 15.78
C TYR A 379 22.77 -1.43 14.73
N SER A 380 21.48 -1.72 14.67
CA SER A 380 20.89 -2.58 13.64
C SER A 380 20.67 -1.80 12.33
N GLU A 381 20.66 -2.51 11.21
CA GLU A 381 20.57 -1.96 9.86
C GLU A 381 19.40 -2.62 9.11
N LEU A 382 18.39 -1.83 8.76
CA LEU A 382 17.27 -2.29 7.94
C LEU A 382 17.36 -1.64 6.56
N ASN A 383 17.65 -2.45 5.55
CA ASN A 383 17.86 -2.01 4.18
C ASN A 383 16.55 -1.73 3.43
N ALA A 384 16.67 -1.21 2.20
CA ALA A 384 15.55 -0.88 1.33
C ALA A 384 14.50 -2.00 1.26
N PHE A 385 13.24 -1.63 1.54
CA PHE A 385 12.08 -2.54 1.51
C PHE A 385 12.15 -3.71 2.50
N ALA A 386 13.05 -3.67 3.48
CA ALA A 386 12.96 -4.59 4.61
C ALA A 386 11.74 -4.24 5.46
N CYS A 387 11.01 -5.24 5.94
CA CYS A 387 9.73 -5.04 6.63
C CYS A 387 9.65 -5.89 7.91
N PRO A 388 9.66 -5.25 9.10
CA PRO A 388 9.15 -5.85 10.33
C PRO A 388 7.61 -5.95 10.20
N GLN A 389 7.13 -7.09 9.69
CA GLN A 389 5.74 -7.26 9.33
C GLN A 389 4.90 -7.68 10.55
N THR A 390 4.27 -6.70 11.18
CA THR A 390 3.55 -6.82 12.45
C THR A 390 2.18 -7.48 12.36
N HIS A 391 1.65 -7.67 11.15
CA HIS A 391 0.41 -8.40 10.95
C HIS A 391 0.36 -9.23 9.68
N LEU A 392 -0.55 -10.21 9.67
CA LEU A 392 -1.03 -10.90 8.48
C LEU A 392 -2.55 -11.03 8.52
N PHE A 393 -3.15 -11.04 7.33
CA PHE A 393 -4.53 -11.48 7.16
C PHE A 393 -4.55 -12.99 6.97
N GLU A 394 -5.22 -13.69 7.89
CA GLU A 394 -5.48 -15.13 7.81
C GLU A 394 -7.00 -15.31 7.85
N ASP A 395 -7.62 -15.83 6.78
CA ASP A 395 -9.09 -15.94 6.64
C ASP A 395 -9.86 -14.63 6.88
N ARG A 396 -9.33 -13.51 6.36
CA ARG A 396 -9.87 -12.15 6.58
C ARG A 396 -9.91 -11.74 8.05
N VAL A 397 -9.04 -12.33 8.87
CA VAL A 397 -8.78 -11.88 10.24
C VAL A 397 -7.37 -11.32 10.29
N MET A 398 -7.27 -10.05 10.69
CA MET A 398 -5.99 -9.38 10.92
C MET A 398 -5.42 -9.88 12.25
N LYS A 399 -4.32 -10.63 12.20
CA LYS A 399 -3.56 -11.06 13.38
C LYS A 399 -2.36 -10.14 13.56
N ILE A 400 -2.32 -9.44 14.68
CA ILE A 400 -1.25 -8.50 15.05
C ILE A 400 -0.48 -9.08 16.23
N ASP A 401 0.86 -9.04 16.17
CA ASP A 401 1.74 -9.30 17.31
C ASP A 401 3.07 -8.55 17.19
N GLN A 402 3.93 -8.70 18.19
CA GLN A 402 5.25 -8.06 18.28
C GLN A 402 6.25 -8.65 17.28
N VAL A 403 7.12 -7.79 16.75
CA VAL A 403 8.34 -8.16 16.03
C VAL A 403 9.54 -7.63 16.82
N GLU A 404 10.41 -8.54 17.25
CA GLU A 404 11.57 -8.18 18.06
C GLU A 404 12.87 -8.45 17.30
N ILE A 405 13.56 -7.38 16.94
CA ILE A 405 14.86 -7.39 16.29
C ILE A 405 15.91 -6.96 17.30
N GLY A 406 16.93 -7.80 17.51
CA GLY A 406 18.05 -7.56 18.42
C GLY A 406 18.95 -6.40 18.00
N SER A 407 20.08 -6.26 18.71
CA SER A 407 21.11 -5.25 18.45
C SER A 407 22.11 -5.74 17.42
N LYS A 408 22.66 -4.83 16.60
CA LYS A 408 23.65 -5.12 15.54
C LYS A 408 23.13 -6.12 14.49
N VAL A 409 21.82 -6.19 14.30
CA VAL A 409 21.20 -7.06 13.30
C VAL A 409 21.30 -6.40 11.93
N TYR A 410 21.72 -7.16 10.93
CA TYR A 410 21.64 -6.76 9.53
C TYR A 410 20.41 -7.41 8.89
N MET A 411 19.47 -6.60 8.40
CA MET A 411 18.36 -7.05 7.56
C MET A 411 18.60 -6.62 6.13
N GLY A 412 18.85 -7.59 5.25
CA GLY A 412 19.06 -7.36 3.83
C GLY A 412 17.81 -6.80 3.13
N PRO A 413 17.98 -6.24 1.92
CA PRO A 413 16.88 -5.61 1.19
C PRO A 413 15.75 -6.60 0.90
N ARG A 414 14.51 -6.12 1.01
CA ARG A 414 13.29 -6.93 0.80
C ARG A 414 13.14 -8.15 1.72
N SER A 415 13.87 -8.21 2.83
CA SER A 415 13.65 -9.23 3.85
C SER A 415 12.42 -8.89 4.71
N SER A 416 11.70 -9.91 5.17
CA SER A 416 10.54 -9.75 6.04
C SER A 416 10.69 -10.57 7.31
N VAL A 417 10.36 -9.97 8.45
CA VAL A 417 10.29 -10.65 9.74
C VAL A 417 8.84 -10.61 10.20
N LEU A 418 8.17 -11.75 10.19
CA LEU A 418 6.75 -11.84 10.51
C LEU A 418 6.47 -11.65 12.01
N TYR A 419 5.22 -11.31 12.33
CA TYR A 419 4.75 -11.15 13.70
C TYR A 419 5.04 -12.39 14.58
N SER A 420 5.25 -12.14 15.87
CA SER A 420 5.72 -13.10 16.88
C SER A 420 7.16 -13.61 16.70
N ALA A 421 7.88 -13.21 15.65
CA ALA A 421 9.26 -13.64 15.44
C ALA A 421 10.26 -12.82 16.29
N ARG A 422 11.41 -13.45 16.57
CA ARG A 422 12.52 -12.86 17.33
C ARG A 422 13.84 -13.06 16.60
N VAL A 423 14.54 -11.98 16.26
CA VAL A 423 15.88 -12.04 15.66
C VAL A 423 16.92 -11.69 16.72
N GLY A 424 17.81 -12.63 17.03
CA GLY A 424 18.87 -12.47 18.04
C GLY A 424 19.93 -11.45 17.64
N ASP A 425 20.67 -10.96 18.64
CA ASP A 425 21.72 -9.94 18.45
C ASP A 425 22.78 -10.40 17.44
N ASN A 426 23.29 -9.46 16.64
CA ASN A 426 24.35 -9.69 15.66
C ASN A 426 24.02 -10.74 14.58
N ALA A 427 22.73 -11.07 14.39
CA ALA A 427 22.28 -11.93 13.30
C ALA A 427 22.27 -11.17 11.97
N ARG A 428 22.42 -11.91 10.87
CA ARG A 428 22.41 -11.38 9.50
C ARG A 428 21.34 -12.09 8.68
N LEU A 429 20.39 -11.34 8.14
CA LEU A 429 19.39 -11.84 7.20
C LEU A 429 19.79 -11.38 5.79
N GLY A 430 19.93 -12.32 4.87
CA GLY A 430 20.21 -12.02 3.46
C GLY A 430 19.04 -11.29 2.77
N PRO A 431 19.24 -10.81 1.53
CA PRO A 431 18.15 -10.27 0.72
C PRO A 431 17.00 -11.26 0.57
N LEU A 432 15.76 -10.76 0.52
CA LEU A 432 14.54 -11.57 0.34
C LEU A 432 14.32 -12.67 1.41
N THR A 433 15.02 -12.59 2.54
CA THR A 433 14.87 -13.57 3.61
C THR A 433 13.52 -13.42 4.31
N LEU A 434 12.80 -14.52 4.50
CA LEU A 434 11.54 -14.54 5.25
C LEU A 434 11.71 -15.27 6.57
N VAL A 435 11.71 -14.53 7.69
CA VAL A 435 11.66 -15.11 9.03
C VAL A 435 10.20 -15.35 9.40
N MET A 436 9.87 -16.60 9.70
CA MET A 436 8.50 -17.08 9.87
C MET A 436 7.87 -16.62 11.18
N LYS A 437 6.53 -16.62 11.22
CA LYS A 437 5.79 -16.28 12.44
C LYS A 437 6.19 -17.21 13.59
N GLY A 438 6.52 -16.62 14.73
CA GLY A 438 6.97 -17.37 15.92
C GLY A 438 8.38 -17.97 15.82
N GLU A 439 9.11 -17.75 14.73
CA GLU A 439 10.48 -18.23 14.57
C GLU A 439 11.47 -17.44 15.43
N HIS A 440 12.51 -18.12 15.91
CA HIS A 440 13.61 -17.49 16.62
C HIS A 440 14.93 -17.70 15.88
N ILE A 441 15.51 -16.60 15.39
CA ILE A 441 16.83 -16.60 14.75
C ILE A 441 17.90 -16.42 15.83
N PRO A 442 18.85 -17.36 16.00
CA PRO A 442 19.89 -17.26 17.03
C PRO A 442 20.85 -16.10 16.82
N ALA A 443 21.40 -15.58 17.92
CA ALA A 443 22.39 -14.50 17.89
C ALA A 443 23.68 -14.90 17.14
N GLY A 444 24.30 -13.94 16.45
CA GLY A 444 25.58 -14.13 15.76
C GLY A 444 25.57 -15.07 14.56
N THR A 445 24.39 -15.41 14.03
CA THR A 445 24.24 -16.34 12.90
C THR A 445 23.81 -15.63 11.62
N SER A 446 24.08 -16.25 10.47
CA SER A 446 23.70 -15.73 9.14
C SER A 446 22.62 -16.63 8.53
N TRP A 447 21.58 -16.03 7.98
CA TRP A 447 20.41 -16.70 7.43
C TRP A 447 20.04 -16.12 6.06
N ALA A 448 19.53 -16.96 5.17
CA ALA A 448 19.05 -16.56 3.86
C ALA A 448 17.88 -17.46 3.42
N GLY A 449 17.10 -16.97 2.46
CA GLY A 449 16.05 -17.76 1.81
C GLY A 449 14.64 -17.48 2.32
N CYS A 450 13.68 -18.04 1.59
CA CYS A 450 12.25 -17.95 1.88
C CYS A 450 11.70 -19.37 1.95
N PRO A 451 11.44 -19.95 3.14
CA PRO A 451 11.70 -19.39 4.47
C PRO A 451 13.20 -19.34 4.83
N ALA A 452 13.52 -18.61 5.90
CA ALA A 452 14.89 -18.43 6.38
C ALA A 452 15.53 -19.79 6.72
N ALA A 453 16.75 -20.00 6.22
CA ALA A 453 17.61 -21.13 6.58
C ALA A 453 19.04 -20.63 6.87
N PRO A 454 19.86 -21.37 7.64
CA PRO A 454 21.24 -21.01 7.87
C PRO A 454 21.98 -20.80 6.54
N ALA A 455 22.58 -19.63 6.36
CA ALA A 455 23.35 -19.31 5.18
C ALA A 455 24.58 -20.23 5.11
N ARG A 456 24.84 -20.82 3.93
CA ARG A 456 26.08 -21.58 3.72
C ARG A 456 27.26 -20.59 3.76
N ALA A 457 28.31 -20.98 4.48
CA ALA A 457 29.53 -20.21 4.67
C ALA A 457 30.25 -19.92 3.36
#